data_AF-A0A923V9S1-F1
#
_entry.id   AF-A0A923V9S1-F1
#
_cell.length_a   1.000
_cell.length_b   1.000
_cell.length_c   1.000
_cell.angle_alpha   90.00
_cell.angle_beta   90.00
_cell.angle_gamma   90.00
#
_symmetry.space_group_name_H-M   'P 1'
#
loop_
_entity.id
_entity.type
_entity.pdbx_description
1 polymer ?
#
loop_
_entity_poly.entity_id
_entity_poly.type
_entity_poly.pdbx_seq_one_letter_code
_entity_poly.pdbx_strand_id
1 'polypeptide(L)'
;MKNIILPTISTLIFSLTSVAQVYAPMAQAQVVTVQAQQKFQRLQALAQTLTRHGLMYSLYLNPMVESELQALVTSNNLPVLDLRLIEIATRMASDLSRGRVLPTDIPDKASIKVKPFVHQVSVTNYLAGAVSVEQFMSLVAPNNRIYTDALAVLRSIMDLKAQNRWTARPAGLNLLTIKKGLVNPAVISYARMQLSNFGYENNTGSTVLDAELDTAIKDFQAENGLVADGIAGANTWKILDRPADQLITQALLNLDRTRWLPNQNAAEYIYVNLAQQTFQ
;
A
#
# COMPACT_ATOMS: atom_id res chain seq x y z
N MET A 1 12.51 89.03 -0.84
CA MET A 1 12.15 87.87 0.00
C MET A 1 11.19 87.00 -0.80
N LYS A 2 11.58 85.76 -1.13
CA LYS A 2 10.78 84.83 -1.97
C LYS A 2 9.85 84.01 -1.06
N ASN A 3 8.55 84.08 -1.32
CA ASN A 3 7.56 83.21 -0.67
C ASN A 3 7.65 81.79 -1.27
N ILE A 4 7.99 80.81 -0.44
CA ILE A 4 7.91 79.39 -0.77
C ILE A 4 6.51 78.93 -0.37
N ILE A 5 5.70 78.57 -1.36
CA ILE A 5 4.41 77.91 -1.18
C ILE A 5 4.71 76.44 -0.85
N LEU A 6 4.46 76.03 0.39
CA LEU A 6 4.48 74.62 0.78
C LEU A 6 3.19 73.95 0.25
N PRO A 7 3.27 72.83 -0.48
CA PRO A 7 2.09 72.09 -0.90
C PRO A 7 1.37 71.53 0.33
N THR A 8 0.04 71.65 0.34
CA THR A 8 -0.84 71.12 1.37
C THR A 8 -0.82 69.59 1.40
N ILE A 9 -1.02 69.03 2.60
CA ILE A 9 -1.01 67.59 2.98
C ILE A 9 -2.03 66.71 2.20
N SER A 10 -2.74 67.26 1.23
CA SER A 10 -3.81 66.56 0.49
C SER A 10 -3.33 65.52 -0.54
N THR A 11 -2.03 65.38 -0.81
CA THR A 11 -1.50 64.38 -1.76
C THR A 11 -1.05 63.06 -1.14
N LEU A 12 -1.06 62.93 0.19
CA LEU A 12 -0.62 61.70 0.89
C LEU A 12 -1.75 60.73 1.27
N ILE A 13 -3.01 61.09 1.04
CA ILE A 13 -4.17 60.21 1.36
C ILE A 13 -4.61 59.35 0.15
N PHE A 14 -4.09 59.62 -1.06
CA PHE A 14 -4.42 58.84 -2.27
C PHE A 14 -3.55 57.61 -2.54
N SER A 15 -2.56 57.31 -1.68
CA SER A 15 -1.61 56.20 -1.87
C SER A 15 -1.81 54.99 -0.94
N LEU A 16 -2.62 55.11 0.13
CA LEU A 16 -2.87 53.99 1.06
C LEU A 16 -4.03 53.09 0.61
N THR A 17 -5.03 53.65 -0.08
CA THR A 17 -6.16 52.89 -0.62
C THR A 17 -5.77 52.04 -1.83
N SER A 18 -4.88 52.54 -2.69
CA SER A 18 -4.35 51.82 -3.85
C SER A 18 -3.43 50.66 -3.47
N VAL A 19 -2.59 50.82 -2.43
CA VAL A 19 -1.78 49.71 -1.90
C VAL A 19 -2.68 48.63 -1.30
N ALA A 20 -3.70 48.98 -0.50
CA ALA A 20 -4.64 48.00 0.05
C ALA A 20 -5.46 47.26 -1.03
N GLN A 21 -5.87 47.94 -2.11
CA GLN A 21 -6.59 47.33 -3.24
C GLN A 21 -5.75 46.39 -4.10
N VAL A 22 -4.42 46.55 -4.12
CA VAL A 22 -3.50 45.65 -4.85
C VAL A 22 -2.97 44.54 -3.93
N TYR A 23 -2.77 44.80 -2.64
CA TYR A 23 -2.24 43.82 -1.69
C TYR A 23 -3.28 42.76 -1.28
N ALA A 24 -4.55 43.13 -1.11
CA ALA A 24 -5.61 42.18 -0.78
C ALA A 24 -5.80 41.07 -1.84
N PRO A 25 -5.92 41.38 -3.15
CA PRO A 25 -6.04 40.34 -4.18
C PRO A 25 -4.74 39.55 -4.38
N MET A 26 -3.56 40.14 -4.19
CA MET A 26 -2.29 39.40 -4.23
C MET A 26 -2.16 38.41 -3.06
N ALA A 27 -2.48 38.84 -1.84
CA ALA A 27 -2.49 37.98 -0.67
C ALA A 27 -3.52 36.84 -0.81
N GLN A 28 -4.71 37.15 -1.35
CA GLN A 28 -5.73 36.13 -1.66
C GLN A 28 -5.24 35.15 -2.73
N ALA A 29 -4.66 35.62 -3.84
CA ALA A 29 -4.12 34.74 -4.89
C ALA A 29 -3.00 33.84 -4.36
N GLN A 30 -2.14 34.34 -3.46
CA GLN A 30 -1.07 33.58 -2.82
C GLN A 30 -1.63 32.51 -1.87
N VAL A 31 -2.64 32.84 -1.07
CA VAL A 31 -3.34 31.88 -0.18
C VAL A 31 -4.00 30.76 -0.98
N VAL A 32 -4.67 31.08 -2.08
CA VAL A 32 -5.36 30.11 -2.94
C VAL A 32 -4.36 29.16 -3.62
N THR A 33 -3.23 29.69 -4.11
CA THR A 33 -2.15 28.88 -4.70
C THR A 33 -1.55 27.91 -3.67
N VAL A 34 -1.30 28.38 -2.44
CA VAL A 34 -0.80 27.55 -1.35
C VAL A 34 -1.79 26.43 -1.01
N GLN A 35 -3.09 26.74 -0.97
CA GLN A 35 -4.13 25.76 -0.70
C GLN A 35 -4.19 24.68 -1.81
N ALA A 36 -4.12 25.08 -3.08
CA ALA A 36 -4.07 24.15 -4.22
C ALA A 36 -2.89 23.17 -4.10
N GLN A 37 -1.69 23.71 -3.82
CA GLN A 37 -0.48 22.91 -3.66
C GLN A 37 -0.59 21.93 -2.47
N GLN A 38 -1.13 22.37 -1.33
CA GLN A 38 -1.32 21.51 -0.16
C GLN A 38 -2.29 20.35 -0.44
N LYS A 39 -3.40 20.61 -1.14
CA LYS A 39 -4.35 19.55 -1.51
C LYS A 39 -3.71 18.50 -2.42
N PHE A 40 -2.92 18.94 -3.41
CA PHE A 40 -2.20 18.02 -4.28
C PHE A 40 -1.15 17.21 -3.51
N GLN A 41 -0.38 17.83 -2.61
CA GLN A 41 0.58 17.14 -1.75
C GLN A 41 -0.09 16.09 -0.85
N ARG A 42 -1.28 16.36 -0.30
CA ARG A 42 -2.05 15.35 0.45
C ARG A 42 -2.43 14.17 -0.44
N LEU A 43 -2.86 14.40 -1.67
CA LEU A 43 -3.15 13.30 -2.59
C LEU A 43 -1.91 12.43 -2.88
N GLN A 44 -0.74 13.04 -3.07
CA GLN A 44 0.53 12.32 -3.25
C GLN A 44 0.91 11.53 -1.99
N ALA A 45 0.77 12.12 -0.81
CA ALA A 45 1.03 11.44 0.47
C ALA A 45 0.10 10.24 0.70
N LEU A 46 -1.17 10.36 0.34
CA LEU A 46 -2.11 9.25 0.37
C LEU A 46 -1.68 8.14 -0.59
N ALA A 47 -1.37 8.47 -1.85
CA ALA A 47 -0.92 7.49 -2.84
C ALA A 47 0.35 6.73 -2.40
N GLN A 48 1.30 7.43 -1.77
CA GLN A 48 2.51 6.81 -1.21
C GLN A 48 2.15 5.85 -0.07
N THR A 49 1.28 6.28 0.85
CA THR A 49 0.81 5.45 1.97
C THR A 49 0.10 4.19 1.48
N LEU A 50 -0.74 4.33 0.45
CA LEU A 50 -1.48 3.23 -0.17
C LEU A 50 -0.58 2.16 -0.81
N THR A 51 0.63 2.51 -1.24
CA THR A 51 1.61 1.54 -1.75
C THR A 51 1.96 0.50 -0.69
N ARG A 52 2.05 0.91 0.58
CA ARG A 52 2.25 0.01 1.74
C ARG A 52 1.00 -0.82 2.07
N HIS A 53 -0.13 -0.56 1.40
CA HIS A 53 -1.37 -1.33 1.41
C HIS A 53 -1.62 -2.04 0.08
N GLY A 54 -0.58 -2.24 -0.74
CA GLY A 54 -0.68 -2.96 -2.00
C GLY A 54 -1.43 -2.23 -3.11
N LEU A 55 -1.71 -0.95 -2.93
CA LEU A 55 -2.34 -0.10 -3.93
C LEU A 55 -1.28 0.84 -4.51
N MET A 56 -0.71 0.43 -5.64
CA MET A 56 0.47 1.07 -6.23
C MET A 56 0.20 2.52 -6.64
N TYR A 57 1.16 3.40 -6.36
CA TYR A 57 1.11 4.83 -6.70
C TYR A 57 0.65 5.10 -8.14
N SER A 58 1.26 4.40 -9.10
CA SER A 58 1.03 4.56 -10.54
C SER A 58 -0.38 4.19 -11.00
N LEU A 59 -1.18 3.50 -10.18
CA LEU A 59 -2.60 3.24 -10.49
C LEU A 59 -3.45 4.49 -10.41
N TYR A 60 -3.00 5.50 -9.64
CA TYR A 60 -3.74 6.72 -9.35
C TYR A 60 -3.03 7.97 -9.86
N LEU A 61 -1.71 8.04 -9.66
CA LEU A 61 -0.85 9.16 -10.00
C LEU A 61 0.26 8.67 -10.92
N ASN A 62 -0.04 8.62 -12.22
CA ASN A 62 0.98 8.42 -13.25
C ASN A 62 1.49 9.80 -13.76
N PRO A 63 2.59 9.85 -14.53
CA PRO A 63 3.16 11.12 -14.97
C PRO A 63 2.18 12.04 -15.72
N MET A 64 1.22 11.47 -16.46
CA MET A 64 0.19 12.24 -17.16
C MET A 64 -0.79 12.91 -16.19
N VAL A 65 -1.30 12.14 -15.22
CA VAL A 65 -2.23 12.67 -14.20
C VAL A 65 -1.53 13.71 -13.32
N GLU A 66 -0.28 13.46 -12.92
CA GLU A 66 0.47 14.44 -12.12
C GLU A 66 0.74 15.73 -12.89
N SER A 67 1.06 15.65 -14.18
CA SER A 67 1.23 16.84 -15.02
C SER A 67 -0.08 17.61 -15.18
N GLU A 68 -1.21 16.93 -15.35
CA GLU A 68 -2.55 17.54 -15.39
C GLU A 68 -2.86 18.29 -14.09
N LEU A 69 -2.69 17.63 -12.94
CA LEU A 69 -2.94 18.23 -11.63
C LEU A 69 -2.02 19.41 -11.36
N GLN A 70 -0.73 19.31 -11.71
CA GLN A 70 0.22 20.39 -11.55
C GLN A 70 -0.15 21.61 -12.40
N ALA A 71 -0.64 21.40 -13.63
CA ALA A 71 -1.13 22.50 -14.48
C ALA A 71 -2.36 23.20 -13.87
N LEU A 72 -3.28 22.44 -13.25
CA LEU A 72 -4.43 23.00 -12.53
C LEU A 72 -4.01 23.79 -11.28
N VAL A 73 -3.00 23.32 -10.56
CA VAL A 73 -2.39 24.06 -9.43
C VAL A 73 -1.76 25.37 -9.92
N THR A 74 -0.96 25.34 -10.98
CA THR A 74 -0.28 26.54 -11.52
C THR A 74 -1.26 27.55 -12.14
N SER A 75 -2.34 27.09 -12.77
CA SER A 75 -3.38 27.96 -13.32
C SER A 75 -4.38 28.48 -12.28
N ASN A 76 -4.22 28.09 -11.01
CA ASN A 76 -5.09 28.46 -9.91
C ASN A 76 -6.58 28.12 -10.15
N ASN A 77 -6.85 27.06 -10.92
CA ASN A 77 -8.21 26.61 -11.24
C ASN A 77 -8.75 25.66 -10.16
N LEU A 78 -8.97 26.21 -8.96
CA LEU A 78 -9.42 25.44 -7.79
C LEU A 78 -10.69 24.60 -8.02
N PRO A 79 -11.75 25.08 -8.71
CA PRO A 79 -12.97 24.28 -8.89
C PRO A 79 -12.70 22.99 -9.67
N VAL A 80 -11.91 23.06 -10.75
CA VAL A 80 -11.57 21.88 -11.55
C VAL A 80 -10.59 20.98 -10.81
N LEU A 81 -9.59 21.57 -10.13
CA LEU A 81 -8.66 20.82 -9.29
C LEU A 81 -9.40 20.02 -8.22
N ASP A 82 -10.31 20.65 -7.48
CA ASP A 82 -11.04 20.02 -6.38
C ASP A 82 -11.87 18.83 -6.84
N LEU A 83 -12.59 18.95 -7.96
CA LEU A 83 -13.33 17.84 -8.55
C LEU A 83 -12.40 16.68 -8.91
N ARG A 84 -11.26 16.96 -9.55
CA ARG A 84 -10.34 15.91 -9.97
C ARG A 84 -9.63 15.25 -8.78
N LEU A 85 -9.24 16.01 -7.76
CA LEU A 85 -8.67 15.46 -6.53
C LEU A 85 -9.68 14.58 -5.79
N ILE A 86 -10.94 15.02 -5.68
CA ILE A 86 -12.01 14.23 -5.05
C ILE A 86 -12.26 12.93 -5.80
N GLU A 87 -12.30 12.96 -7.14
CA GLU A 87 -12.46 11.76 -7.97
C GLU A 87 -11.35 10.73 -7.68
N ILE A 88 -10.09 11.16 -7.74
CA ILE A 88 -8.93 10.27 -7.52
C ILE A 88 -8.92 9.75 -6.08
N ALA A 89 -9.11 10.63 -5.10
CA ALA A 89 -9.13 10.25 -3.68
C ALA A 89 -10.33 9.33 -3.34
N THR A 90 -11.48 9.50 -4.00
CA THR A 90 -12.64 8.61 -3.88
C THR A 90 -12.33 7.22 -4.42
N ARG A 91 -11.65 7.14 -5.57
CA ARG A 91 -11.19 5.85 -6.12
C ARG A 91 -10.19 5.18 -5.18
N MET A 92 -9.21 5.93 -4.67
CA MET A 92 -8.26 5.46 -3.65
C MET A 92 -8.96 4.90 -2.39
N ALA A 93 -9.95 5.63 -1.86
CA ALA A 93 -10.72 5.22 -0.69
C ALA A 93 -11.57 3.97 -0.97
N SER A 94 -12.20 3.89 -2.14
CA SER A 94 -12.97 2.74 -2.60
C SER A 94 -12.07 1.51 -2.68
N ASP A 95 -10.96 1.61 -3.40
CA ASP A 95 -10.01 0.51 -3.58
C ASP A 95 -9.42 0.05 -2.24
N LEU A 96 -9.13 0.98 -1.32
CA LEU A 96 -8.64 0.66 0.02
C LEU A 96 -9.69 -0.10 0.84
N SER A 97 -10.93 0.37 0.84
CA SER A 97 -11.99 -0.09 1.75
C SER A 97 -12.73 -1.37 1.31
N ARG A 98 -12.79 -1.62 0.00
CA ARG A 98 -13.54 -2.75 -0.59
C ARG A 98 -12.88 -3.43 -1.79
N GLY A 99 -11.63 -3.09 -2.09
CA GLY A 99 -10.83 -3.72 -3.14
C GLY A 99 -11.03 -3.09 -4.51
N ARG A 100 -10.04 -3.31 -5.40
CA ARG A 100 -10.06 -2.82 -6.79
C ARG A 100 -10.98 -3.60 -7.70
N VAL A 101 -11.11 -4.90 -7.43
CA VAL A 101 -12.01 -5.83 -8.10
C VAL A 101 -13.11 -6.16 -7.12
N LEU A 102 -14.38 -6.09 -7.53
CA LEU A 102 -15.49 -6.44 -6.67
C LEU A 102 -15.83 -7.94 -6.84
N PRO A 103 -16.43 -8.59 -5.82
CA PRO A 103 -16.82 -9.99 -5.92
C PRO A 103 -17.70 -10.32 -7.13
N THR A 104 -18.56 -9.37 -7.53
CA THR A 104 -19.49 -9.49 -8.67
C THR A 104 -18.80 -9.54 -10.03
N ASP A 105 -17.53 -9.14 -10.11
CA ASP A 105 -16.76 -9.12 -11.36
C ASP A 105 -16.14 -10.50 -11.67
N ILE A 106 -16.35 -11.50 -10.80
CA ILE A 106 -15.78 -12.84 -10.91
C ILE A 106 -16.90 -13.86 -11.18
N PRO A 107 -16.90 -14.56 -12.34
CA PRO A 107 -17.99 -15.46 -12.75
C PRO A 107 -18.31 -16.64 -11.80
N ASP A 108 -17.32 -17.13 -11.04
CA ASP A 108 -17.40 -18.43 -10.33
C ASP A 108 -17.19 -18.33 -8.81
N LYS A 109 -17.94 -17.47 -8.09
CA LYS A 109 -17.80 -17.41 -6.62
C LYS A 109 -19.12 -17.40 -5.85
N ALA A 110 -19.05 -17.99 -4.65
CA ALA A 110 -20.03 -17.87 -3.60
C ALA A 110 -20.49 -16.41 -3.47
N SER A 111 -21.79 -16.19 -3.23
CA SER A 111 -22.41 -14.86 -3.19
C SER A 111 -21.89 -14.00 -2.03
N ILE A 112 -20.73 -13.36 -2.21
CA ILE A 112 -20.21 -12.38 -1.27
C ILE A 112 -20.95 -11.06 -1.52
N LYS A 113 -21.64 -10.55 -0.50
CA LYS A 113 -22.32 -9.26 -0.58
C LYS A 113 -21.31 -8.12 -0.76
N VAL A 114 -21.49 -7.31 -1.80
CA VAL A 114 -20.63 -6.14 -2.04
C VAL A 114 -20.78 -5.13 -0.91
N LYS A 115 -19.65 -4.68 -0.36
CA LYS A 115 -19.60 -3.65 0.67
C LYS A 115 -19.98 -2.28 0.08
N PRO A 116 -20.92 -1.54 0.70
CA PRO A 116 -21.24 -0.18 0.27
C PRO A 116 -20.05 0.75 0.50
N PHE A 117 -19.88 1.74 -0.37
CA PHE A 117 -18.88 2.78 -0.19
C PHE A 117 -19.45 3.95 0.62
N VAL A 118 -18.92 4.17 1.81
CA VAL A 118 -19.43 5.12 2.81
C VAL A 118 -18.36 6.12 3.29
N HIS A 119 -17.29 6.32 2.51
CA HIS A 119 -16.12 7.12 2.91
C HIS A 119 -16.00 8.46 2.19
N GLN A 120 -17.09 8.97 1.60
CA GLN A 120 -17.13 10.26 0.91
C GLN A 120 -16.68 11.41 1.84
N VAL A 121 -17.18 11.43 3.08
CA VAL A 121 -16.83 12.44 4.08
C VAL A 121 -15.35 12.32 4.51
N SER A 122 -14.83 11.10 4.64
CA SER A 122 -13.41 10.87 4.95
C SER A 122 -12.51 11.47 3.88
N VAL A 123 -12.89 11.32 2.60
CA VAL A 123 -12.16 11.89 1.44
C VAL A 123 -12.16 13.41 1.49
N THR A 124 -13.33 14.03 1.65
CA THR A 124 -13.42 15.50 1.68
C THR A 124 -12.67 16.09 2.86
N ASN A 125 -12.78 15.47 4.04
CA ASN A 125 -12.07 15.91 5.24
C ASN A 125 -10.55 15.78 5.08
N TYR A 126 -10.07 14.69 4.47
CA TYR A 126 -8.65 14.49 4.25
C TYR A 126 -8.08 15.52 3.28
N LEU A 127 -8.72 15.74 2.13
CA LEU A 127 -8.27 16.74 1.15
C LEU A 127 -8.30 18.15 1.74
N ALA A 128 -9.31 18.48 2.55
CA ALA A 128 -9.40 19.74 3.28
C ALA A 128 -8.32 19.91 4.37
N GLY A 129 -7.62 18.83 4.75
CA GLY A 129 -6.64 18.84 5.84
C GLY A 129 -7.24 18.75 7.24
N ALA A 130 -8.53 18.39 7.35
CA ALA A 130 -9.22 18.21 8.62
C ALA A 130 -8.88 16.88 9.32
N VAL A 131 -8.36 15.90 8.57
CA VAL A 131 -7.83 14.65 9.13
C VAL A 131 -6.44 14.35 8.57
N SER A 132 -5.59 13.74 9.39
CA SER A 132 -4.26 13.28 8.96
C SER A 132 -4.35 12.05 8.06
N VAL A 133 -3.23 11.65 7.45
CA VAL A 133 -3.20 10.41 6.64
C VAL A 133 -3.40 9.18 7.52
N GLU A 134 -2.86 9.18 8.74
CA GLU A 134 -3.04 8.10 9.72
C GLU A 134 -4.51 7.95 10.13
N GLN A 135 -5.19 9.07 10.38
CA GLN A 135 -6.62 9.10 10.68
C GLN A 135 -7.47 8.67 9.47
N PHE A 136 -7.10 9.09 8.25
CA PHE A 136 -7.76 8.61 7.04
C PHE A 136 -7.63 7.09 6.90
N MET A 137 -6.44 6.55 7.12
CA MET A 137 -6.21 5.10 7.04
C MET A 137 -7.01 4.34 8.10
N SER A 138 -7.11 4.84 9.34
CA SER A 138 -7.91 4.19 10.39
C SER A 138 -9.41 4.22 10.12
N LEU A 139 -9.91 5.23 9.40
CA LEU A 139 -11.32 5.36 9.03
C LEU A 139 -11.70 4.51 7.81
N VAL A 140 -10.77 4.31 6.86
CA VAL A 140 -11.08 3.75 5.53
C VAL A 140 -10.56 2.32 5.34
N ALA A 141 -9.38 1.98 5.88
CA ALA A 141 -8.83 0.64 5.73
C ALA A 141 -9.68 -0.41 6.48
N PRO A 142 -9.77 -1.65 5.98
CA PRO A 142 -10.32 -2.74 6.78
C PRO A 142 -9.51 -2.94 8.05
N ASN A 143 -10.20 -3.25 9.14
CA ASN A 143 -9.61 -3.50 10.46
C ASN A 143 -9.86 -4.94 10.95
N ASN A 144 -10.29 -5.84 10.07
CA ASN A 144 -10.37 -7.26 10.37
C ASN A 144 -8.98 -7.89 10.39
N ARG A 145 -8.81 -8.93 11.21
CA ARG A 145 -7.53 -9.62 11.41
C ARG A 145 -6.96 -10.19 10.10
N ILE A 146 -7.81 -10.74 9.25
CA ILE A 146 -7.39 -11.37 7.98
C ILE A 146 -6.71 -10.32 7.08
N TYR A 147 -7.24 -9.10 7.03
CA TYR A 147 -6.63 -7.99 6.31
C TYR A 147 -5.30 -7.55 6.94
N THR A 148 -5.23 -7.37 8.25
CA THR A 148 -4.01 -6.90 8.92
C THR A 148 -2.87 -7.92 8.83
N ASP A 149 -3.19 -9.21 8.94
CA ASP A 149 -2.22 -10.30 8.84
C ASP A 149 -1.69 -10.41 7.40
N ALA A 150 -2.57 -10.35 6.39
CA ALA A 150 -2.16 -10.33 4.98
C ALA A 150 -1.31 -9.09 4.63
N LEU A 151 -1.63 -7.94 5.22
CA LEU A 151 -0.87 -6.70 5.05
C LEU A 151 0.54 -6.82 5.66
N ALA A 152 0.67 -7.44 6.83
CA ALA A 152 1.96 -7.69 7.47
C ALA A 152 2.85 -8.60 6.59
N VAL A 153 2.28 -9.67 6.02
CA VAL A 153 2.97 -10.57 5.10
C VAL A 153 3.45 -9.83 3.85
N LEU A 154 2.58 -9.04 3.19
CA LEU A 154 2.95 -8.26 2.01
C LEU A 154 4.14 -7.33 2.31
N ARG A 155 4.07 -6.59 3.43
CA ARG A 155 5.13 -5.66 3.84
C ARG A 155 6.44 -6.37 4.10
N SER A 156 6.41 -7.50 4.81
CA SER A 156 7.59 -8.33 5.06
C SER A 156 8.28 -8.74 3.75
N ILE A 157 7.53 -9.25 2.78
CA ILE A 157 8.10 -9.67 1.49
C ILE A 157 8.67 -8.48 0.71
N MET A 158 7.95 -7.35 0.69
CA MET A 158 8.43 -6.12 0.03
C MET A 158 9.72 -5.60 0.67
N ASP A 159 9.80 -5.57 2.00
CA ASP A 159 10.98 -5.09 2.73
C ASP A 159 12.17 -6.04 2.52
N LEU A 160 11.95 -7.37 2.57
CA LEU A 160 12.98 -8.38 2.22
C LEU A 160 13.49 -8.22 0.79
N LYS A 161 12.59 -7.96 -0.17
CA LYS A 161 12.97 -7.73 -1.57
C LYS A 161 13.76 -6.43 -1.72
N ALA A 162 13.31 -5.33 -1.12
CA ALA A 162 13.97 -4.03 -1.21
C ALA A 162 15.38 -4.05 -0.60
N GLN A 163 15.60 -4.87 0.42
CA GLN A 163 16.89 -5.09 1.07
C GLN A 163 17.77 -6.12 0.34
N ASN A 164 17.33 -6.67 -0.79
CA ASN A 164 17.98 -7.79 -1.51
C ASN A 164 18.20 -9.05 -0.64
N ARG A 165 17.38 -9.24 0.41
CA ARG A 165 17.45 -10.40 1.32
C ARG A 165 16.68 -11.61 0.80
N TRP A 166 15.63 -11.38 0.01
CA TRP A 166 14.98 -12.45 -0.75
C TRP A 166 15.81 -12.78 -2.00
N THR A 167 16.78 -13.67 -1.83
CA THR A 167 17.69 -14.06 -2.91
C THR A 167 17.00 -14.98 -3.91
N ALA A 168 17.19 -14.66 -5.20
CA ALA A 168 16.81 -15.58 -6.26
C ALA A 168 17.68 -16.84 -6.21
N ARG A 169 17.16 -17.93 -6.75
CA ARG A 169 17.93 -19.16 -6.94
C ARG A 169 19.23 -18.89 -7.72
N PRO A 170 20.40 -19.27 -7.19
CA PRO A 170 21.65 -19.13 -7.91
C PRO A 170 21.63 -19.83 -9.27
N ALA A 171 22.21 -19.20 -10.29
CA ALA A 171 22.33 -19.79 -11.62
C ALA A 171 23.09 -21.13 -11.54
N GLY A 172 22.53 -22.17 -12.16
CA GLY A 172 23.13 -23.51 -12.18
C GLY A 172 22.93 -24.33 -10.91
N LEU A 173 22.30 -23.80 -9.84
CA LEU A 173 21.96 -24.61 -8.67
C LEU A 173 20.89 -25.64 -9.05
N ASN A 174 21.19 -26.93 -8.96
CA ASN A 174 20.21 -28.00 -9.13
C ASN A 174 19.51 -28.31 -7.79
N LEU A 175 18.19 -28.15 -7.72
CA LEU A 175 17.40 -28.42 -6.50
C LEU A 175 17.19 -29.91 -6.33
N LEU A 176 18.14 -30.56 -5.66
CA LEU A 176 18.04 -31.95 -5.27
C LEU A 176 16.97 -32.13 -4.19
N THR A 177 16.39 -33.33 -4.13
CA THR A 177 15.49 -33.69 -3.03
C THR A 177 16.26 -33.74 -1.72
N ILE A 178 15.86 -32.92 -0.74
CA ILE A 178 16.44 -32.97 0.60
C ILE A 178 15.76 -34.10 1.36
N LYS A 179 16.55 -35.09 1.78
CA LYS A 179 16.15 -36.21 2.62
C LYS A 179 17.36 -36.73 3.37
N LYS A 180 17.13 -37.55 4.39
CA LYS A 180 18.19 -38.19 5.19
C LYS A 180 19.29 -38.78 4.29
N GLY A 181 20.54 -38.42 4.58
CA GLY A 181 21.73 -38.86 3.83
C GLY A 181 22.13 -37.96 2.67
N LEU A 182 21.36 -36.92 2.32
CA LEU A 182 21.83 -35.91 1.36
C LEU A 182 23.02 -35.14 1.92
N VAL A 183 24.12 -35.10 1.18
CA VAL A 183 25.27 -34.22 1.44
C VAL A 183 25.41 -33.27 0.25
N ASN A 184 24.81 -32.09 0.36
CA ASN A 184 24.93 -31.04 -0.64
C ASN A 184 24.85 -29.65 0.03
N PRO A 185 26.00 -29.05 0.38
CA PRO A 185 26.05 -27.76 1.08
C PRO A 185 25.27 -26.64 0.37
N ALA A 186 25.36 -26.56 -0.96
CA ALA A 186 24.72 -25.48 -1.72
C ALA A 186 23.18 -25.56 -1.67
N VAL A 187 22.61 -26.77 -1.82
CA VAL A 187 21.15 -26.98 -1.73
C VAL A 187 20.66 -26.76 -0.29
N ILE A 188 21.43 -27.18 0.71
CA ILE A 188 21.08 -27.02 2.12
C ILE A 188 21.10 -25.55 2.54
N SER A 189 22.17 -24.81 2.22
CA SER A 189 22.24 -23.37 2.51
C SER A 189 21.13 -22.61 1.79
N TYR A 190 20.82 -22.99 0.55
CA TYR A 190 19.71 -22.38 -0.18
C TYR A 190 18.35 -22.64 0.49
N ALA A 191 18.06 -23.88 0.88
CA ALA A 191 16.82 -24.24 1.57
C ALA A 191 16.65 -23.47 2.88
N ARG A 192 17.70 -23.41 3.71
CA ARG A 192 17.73 -22.70 4.98
C ARG A 192 17.44 -21.21 4.83
N MET A 193 18.06 -20.58 3.83
CA MET A 193 17.82 -19.17 3.52
C MET A 193 16.38 -18.94 3.06
N GLN A 194 15.83 -19.79 2.19
CA GLN A 194 14.42 -19.67 1.78
C GLN A 194 13.47 -19.88 2.98
N LEU A 195 13.68 -20.91 3.80
CA LEU A 195 12.89 -21.16 5.00
C LEU A 195 12.93 -19.96 5.95
N SER A 196 14.11 -19.36 6.16
CA SER A 196 14.25 -18.13 6.95
C SER A 196 13.49 -16.95 6.33
N ASN A 197 13.50 -16.81 5.00
CA ASN A 197 12.71 -15.78 4.31
C ASN A 197 11.19 -15.96 4.49
N PHE A 198 10.71 -17.21 4.61
CA PHE A 198 9.34 -17.52 4.97
C PHE A 198 9.04 -17.41 6.48
N GLY A 199 10.04 -17.09 7.31
CA GLY A 199 9.90 -16.88 8.75
C GLY A 199 10.16 -18.12 9.62
N TYR A 200 10.60 -19.24 9.03
CA TYR A 200 10.97 -20.43 9.79
C TYR A 200 12.38 -20.27 10.34
N GLU A 201 12.49 -20.13 11.66
CA GLU A 201 13.77 -20.00 12.36
C GLU A 201 14.66 -21.22 12.12
N ASN A 202 15.89 -20.98 11.68
CA ASN A 202 16.90 -22.00 11.47
C ASN A 202 18.30 -21.36 11.38
N ASN A 203 19.35 -22.13 11.60
CA ASN A 203 20.72 -21.68 11.45
C ASN A 203 21.12 -21.59 9.96
N THR A 204 20.99 -20.40 9.37
CA THR A 204 21.34 -20.15 7.95
C THR A 204 22.84 -20.30 7.64
N GLY A 205 23.70 -20.37 8.65
CA GLY A 205 25.14 -20.64 8.49
C GLY A 205 25.50 -22.12 8.39
N SER A 206 24.57 -23.02 8.75
CA SER A 206 24.76 -24.46 8.65
C SER A 206 24.62 -24.94 7.20
N THR A 207 25.42 -25.93 6.83
CA THR A 207 25.38 -26.58 5.50
C THR A 207 24.99 -28.05 5.56
N VAL A 208 24.51 -28.51 6.72
CA VAL A 208 24.12 -29.90 6.96
C VAL A 208 22.62 -30.05 7.20
N LEU A 209 22.09 -31.22 6.85
CA LEU A 209 20.72 -31.63 7.19
C LEU A 209 20.74 -32.21 8.61
N ASP A 210 20.48 -31.35 9.58
CA ASP A 210 20.35 -31.68 11.00
C ASP A 210 18.86 -31.70 11.42
N ALA A 211 18.62 -31.99 12.69
CA ALA A 211 17.27 -32.05 13.24
C ALA A 211 16.53 -30.69 13.19
N GLU A 212 17.27 -29.58 13.24
CA GLU A 212 16.70 -28.24 13.13
C GLU A 212 16.14 -28.01 11.72
N LEU A 213 16.92 -28.30 10.68
CA LEU A 213 16.43 -28.17 9.30
C LEU A 213 15.29 -29.14 8.97
N ASP A 214 15.36 -30.38 9.46
CA ASP A 214 14.28 -31.36 9.31
C ASP A 214 12.97 -30.85 9.93
N THR A 215 13.04 -30.23 11.12
CA THR A 215 11.89 -29.63 11.80
C THR A 215 11.35 -28.43 11.00
N ALA A 216 12.21 -27.51 10.57
CA ALA A 216 11.80 -26.35 9.78
C ALA A 216 11.14 -26.75 8.44
N ILE A 217 11.61 -27.81 7.78
CA ILE A 217 10.97 -28.35 6.57
C ILE A 217 9.57 -28.90 6.89
N LYS A 218 9.41 -29.64 7.99
CA LYS A 218 8.12 -30.21 8.39
C LYS A 218 7.10 -29.14 8.74
N ASP A 219 7.51 -28.11 9.47
CA ASP A 219 6.65 -26.98 9.82
C ASP A 219 6.21 -26.24 8.56
N PHE A 220 7.15 -25.96 7.64
CA PHE A 220 6.85 -25.37 6.34
C PHE A 220 5.86 -26.23 5.54
N GLN A 221 6.06 -27.55 5.50
CA GLN A 221 5.17 -28.46 4.80
C GLN A 221 3.75 -28.44 5.40
N ALA A 222 3.64 -28.54 6.72
CA ALA A 222 2.36 -28.55 7.42
C ALA A 222 1.56 -27.27 7.15
N GLU A 223 2.18 -26.09 7.29
CA GLU A 223 1.52 -24.81 7.08
C GLU A 223 1.13 -24.53 5.63
N ASN A 224 1.81 -25.16 4.68
CA ASN A 224 1.52 -25.06 3.24
C ASN A 224 0.64 -26.21 2.71
N GLY A 225 0.04 -27.01 3.60
CA GLY A 225 -0.89 -28.09 3.23
C GLY A 225 -0.22 -29.27 2.52
N LEU A 226 1.07 -29.49 2.76
CA LEU A 226 1.83 -30.64 2.28
C LEU A 226 1.91 -31.73 3.37
N VAL A 227 2.29 -32.94 2.97
CA VAL A 227 2.66 -33.99 3.93
C VAL A 227 3.95 -33.56 4.64
N ALA A 228 3.90 -33.44 5.97
CA ALA A 228 5.03 -33.02 6.81
C ALA A 228 6.00 -34.18 7.09
N ASP A 229 6.63 -34.70 6.04
CA ASP A 229 7.56 -35.84 6.08
C ASP A 229 9.03 -35.44 6.27
N GLY A 230 9.36 -34.13 6.22
CA GLY A 230 10.73 -33.62 6.27
C GLY A 230 11.50 -33.78 4.96
N ILE A 231 10.85 -34.26 3.90
CA ILE A 231 11.46 -34.50 2.59
C ILE A 231 11.12 -33.33 1.66
N ALA A 232 12.11 -32.46 1.41
CA ALA A 232 11.94 -31.37 0.45
C ALA A 232 12.08 -31.88 -0.99
N GLY A 233 11.01 -32.46 -1.53
CA GLY A 233 10.87 -32.89 -2.92
C GLY A 233 10.29 -31.80 -3.85
N ALA A 234 9.86 -32.20 -5.04
CA ALA A 234 9.36 -31.27 -6.06
C ALA A 234 8.18 -30.39 -5.58
N ASN A 235 7.26 -30.95 -4.80
CA ASN A 235 6.12 -30.20 -4.26
C ASN A 235 6.54 -29.14 -3.23
N THR A 236 7.47 -29.49 -2.33
CA THR A 236 8.04 -28.54 -1.37
C THR A 236 8.79 -27.43 -2.09
N TRP A 237 9.67 -27.79 -3.03
CA TRP A 237 10.44 -26.81 -3.81
C TRP A 237 9.57 -25.90 -4.67
N LYS A 238 8.45 -26.39 -5.22
CA LYS A 238 7.50 -25.55 -5.97
C LYS A 238 6.98 -24.37 -5.15
N ILE A 239 6.87 -24.52 -3.83
CA ILE A 239 6.40 -23.48 -2.92
C ILE A 239 7.59 -22.66 -2.39
N LEU A 240 8.68 -23.33 -2.02
CA LEU A 240 9.86 -22.75 -1.36
C LEU A 240 10.75 -21.94 -2.32
N ASP A 241 10.83 -22.33 -3.60
CA ASP A 241 11.63 -21.66 -4.66
C ASP A 241 10.86 -20.52 -5.35
N ARG A 242 9.72 -20.08 -4.79
CA ARG A 242 8.92 -19.02 -5.43
C ARG A 242 9.66 -17.68 -5.36
N PRO A 243 9.80 -16.96 -6.48
CA PRO A 243 10.41 -15.64 -6.47
C PRO A 243 9.52 -14.64 -5.72
N ALA A 244 10.16 -13.68 -5.05
CA ALA A 244 9.47 -12.64 -4.27
C ALA A 244 8.36 -11.94 -5.08
N ASP A 245 8.57 -11.69 -6.38
CA ASP A 245 7.58 -11.04 -7.25
C ASP A 245 6.28 -11.83 -7.42
N GLN A 246 6.37 -13.16 -7.51
CA GLN A 246 5.18 -14.00 -7.56
C GLN A 246 4.45 -13.98 -6.21
N LEU A 247 5.18 -14.01 -5.11
CA LEU A 247 4.61 -13.94 -3.76
C LEU A 247 3.94 -12.58 -3.50
N ILE A 248 4.58 -11.48 -3.91
CA ILE A 248 4.00 -10.12 -3.85
C ILE A 248 2.71 -10.09 -4.67
N THR A 249 2.75 -10.56 -5.92
CA THR A 249 1.54 -10.59 -6.77
C THR A 249 0.40 -11.37 -6.12
N GLN A 250 0.70 -12.54 -5.54
CA GLN A 250 -0.28 -13.34 -4.83
C GLN A 250 -0.81 -12.65 -3.57
N ALA A 251 0.07 -12.01 -2.79
CA ALA A 251 -0.28 -11.28 -1.58
C ALA A 251 -1.17 -10.06 -1.90
N LEU A 252 -0.90 -9.34 -2.99
CA LEU A 252 -1.74 -8.23 -3.47
C LEU A 252 -3.15 -8.70 -3.82
N LEU A 253 -3.26 -9.81 -4.58
CA LEU A 253 -4.56 -10.41 -4.92
C LEU A 253 -5.33 -10.88 -3.68
N ASN A 254 -4.63 -11.46 -2.71
CA ASN A 254 -5.23 -11.87 -1.45
C ASN A 254 -5.70 -10.66 -0.65
N LEU A 255 -4.92 -9.58 -0.60
CA LEU A 255 -5.29 -8.35 0.08
C LEU A 255 -6.55 -7.69 -0.52
N ASP A 256 -6.74 -7.74 -1.83
CA ASP A 256 -8.00 -7.29 -2.44
C ASP A 256 -9.19 -8.15 -2.00
N ARG A 257 -9.00 -9.47 -1.86
CA ARG A 257 -10.06 -10.38 -1.38
C ARG A 257 -10.40 -10.14 0.09
N THR A 258 -9.41 -9.85 0.93
CA THR A 258 -9.68 -9.57 2.36
C THR A 258 -10.46 -8.27 2.57
N ARG A 259 -10.39 -7.32 1.63
CA ARG A 259 -11.22 -6.10 1.62
C ARG A 259 -12.70 -6.35 1.35
N TRP A 260 -13.05 -7.51 0.79
CA TRP A 260 -14.45 -7.89 0.58
C TRP A 260 -15.13 -8.35 1.88
N LEU A 261 -14.33 -8.68 2.89
CA LEU A 261 -14.81 -9.13 4.19
C LEU A 261 -15.33 -7.95 5.02
N PRO A 262 -16.26 -8.20 5.96
CA PRO A 262 -16.66 -7.19 6.93
C PRO A 262 -15.48 -6.59 7.71
N ASN A 263 -15.62 -5.34 8.14
CA ASN A 263 -14.59 -4.64 8.91
C ASN A 263 -14.44 -5.23 10.32
N GLN A 264 -15.54 -5.57 10.97
CA GLN A 264 -15.53 -6.22 12.27
C GLN A 264 -15.74 -7.73 12.11
N ASN A 265 -15.12 -8.50 12.99
CA ASN A 265 -15.59 -9.84 13.33
C ASN A 265 -16.93 -9.67 14.04
N ALA A 266 -18.02 -9.39 13.30
CA ALA A 266 -19.33 -9.47 13.92
C ALA A 266 -19.49 -10.90 14.46
N ALA A 267 -20.17 -11.06 15.59
CA ALA A 267 -20.29 -12.32 16.34
C ALA A 267 -20.90 -13.52 15.55
N GLU A 268 -21.17 -13.37 14.26
CA GLU A 268 -21.95 -14.29 13.42
C GLU A 268 -21.31 -14.58 12.06
N TYR A 269 -19.99 -14.79 11.99
CA TYR A 269 -19.36 -15.28 10.76
C TYR A 269 -18.36 -16.39 11.05
N ILE A 270 -18.45 -17.47 10.28
CA ILE A 270 -17.40 -18.49 10.17
C ILE A 270 -16.66 -18.20 8.88
N TYR A 271 -15.38 -17.84 8.99
CA TYR A 271 -14.53 -17.74 7.81
C TYR A 271 -14.01 -19.12 7.46
N VAL A 272 -14.28 -19.60 6.25
CA VAL A 272 -13.72 -20.85 5.74
C VAL A 272 -12.67 -20.54 4.70
N ASN A 273 -11.40 -20.82 5.02
CA ASN A 273 -10.35 -20.79 4.01
C ASN A 273 -10.41 -22.08 3.19
N LEU A 274 -11.13 -22.04 2.05
CA LEU A 274 -11.28 -23.22 1.18
C LEU A 274 -9.95 -23.77 0.65
N ALA A 275 -8.89 -22.94 0.59
CA ALA A 275 -7.57 -23.40 0.16
C ALA A 275 -6.81 -24.15 1.26
N GLN A 276 -7.04 -23.80 2.54
CA GLN A 276 -6.39 -24.44 3.69
C GLN A 276 -7.30 -25.45 4.42
N GLN A 277 -8.58 -25.53 4.04
CA GLN A 277 -9.61 -26.34 4.72
C GLN A 277 -9.74 -26.03 6.23
N THR A 278 -9.45 -24.80 6.62
CA THR A 278 -9.52 -24.33 8.02
C THR A 278 -10.69 -23.37 8.23
N PHE A 279 -11.21 -23.33 9.46
CA PHE A 279 -12.19 -22.34 9.91
C PHE A 279 -11.55 -21.38 10.93
N GLN A 280 -11.96 -20.11 10.91
CA GLN A 280 -11.60 -19.08 11.90
C GLN A 280 -12.82 -18.29 12.31
#